data_AF-A0A6J4NME5-F1
#
_entry.id   AF-A0A6J4NME5-F1
#
_cell.length_a   1.000
_cell.length_b   1.000
_cell.length_c   1.000
_cell.angle_alpha   90.00
_cell.angle_beta   90.00
_cell.angle_gamma   90.00
#
_symmetry.space_group_name_H-M   'P 1'
#
loop_
_entity.id
_entity.type
_entity.pdbx_description
1 polymer ?
#
loop_
_entity_poly.entity_id
_entity_poly.type
_entity_poly.pdbx_seq_one_letter_code
_entity_poly.pdbx_strand_id
1 'polypeptide(L)'
;MFKSEGGAEKSHARRPDRGGRSTVFGTRGAVACEHPSAALAGLRVLDEGGTAADACVAMAAAMAVVGPMATGMGGDAFLLFYEADTGRVLGA
;
A
#
# COMPACT_ATOMS: atom_id res chain seq x y z
N MET A 1 -15.20 22.81 0.37
CA MET A 1 -14.55 23.11 1.67
C MET A 1 -15.58 22.82 2.76
N PHE A 2 -15.61 21.58 3.25
CA PHE A 2 -16.60 21.17 4.25
C PHE A 2 -16.13 21.62 5.64
N LYS A 3 -16.94 22.46 6.29
CA LYS A 3 -16.75 22.87 7.68
C LYS A 3 -17.66 22.00 8.55
N SER A 4 -17.08 21.32 9.53
CA SER A 4 -17.79 20.56 10.56
C SER A 4 -17.65 21.33 11.87
N GLU A 5 -18.70 22.03 12.27
CA GLU A 5 -18.87 22.56 13.63
C GLU A 5 -19.68 21.56 14.46
N GLY A 6 -19.28 21.36 15.72
CA GLY A 6 -19.94 20.45 16.65
C GLY A 6 -18.93 19.82 17.61
N GLY A 7 -18.84 20.38 18.81
CA GLY A 7 -17.93 19.94 19.86
C GLY A 7 -18.41 18.70 20.60
N ALA A 8 -17.46 17.83 20.92
CA ALA A 8 -17.44 16.93 22.08
C ALA A 8 -16.00 16.43 22.22
N GLU A 9 -15.42 16.60 23.40
CA GLU A 9 -14.22 15.96 23.95
C GLU A 9 -13.24 15.32 22.94
N LYS A 10 -12.28 16.10 22.42
CA LYS A 10 -11.26 15.58 21.51
C LYS A 10 -10.07 15.08 22.32
N SER A 11 -10.09 13.79 22.65
CA SER A 11 -8.88 12.97 22.66
C SER A 11 -7.93 13.50 21.57
N HIS A 12 -6.69 13.84 21.93
CA HIS A 12 -5.67 14.28 20.99
C HIS A 12 -5.33 13.15 20.00
N ALA A 13 -6.21 12.87 19.05
CA ALA A 13 -5.92 12.11 17.85
C ALA A 13 -4.94 12.97 17.04
N ARG A 14 -3.65 12.82 17.37
CA ARG A 14 -2.54 13.44 16.68
C ARG A 14 -2.70 13.13 15.20
N ARG A 15 -2.94 14.15 14.39
CA ARG A 15 -2.94 13.95 12.94
C ARG A 15 -1.55 13.41 12.54
N PRO A 16 -1.47 12.35 11.74
CA PRO A 16 -0.20 11.69 11.41
C PRO A 16 0.72 12.52 10.50
N ASP A 17 0.27 13.68 9.99
CA ASP A 17 0.93 14.52 8.99
C ASP A 17 1.95 15.53 9.54
N ARG A 18 2.37 15.43 10.80
CA ARG A 18 3.42 16.32 11.37
C ARG A 18 4.80 16.19 10.70
N GLY A 19 5.04 15.13 9.93
CA GLY A 19 6.33 14.81 9.31
C GLY A 19 6.61 15.44 7.93
N GLY A 20 5.81 16.40 7.48
CA GLY A 20 6.04 17.12 6.21
C GLY A 20 5.64 16.37 4.94
N ARG A 21 5.12 15.14 5.06
CA ARG A 21 4.50 14.39 3.95
C ARG A 21 3.02 14.21 4.27
N SER A 22 2.16 14.73 3.40
CA SER A 22 0.71 14.53 3.54
C SER A 22 0.35 13.06 3.37
N THR A 23 -0.62 12.59 4.16
CA THR A 23 -1.19 11.26 4.00
C THR A 23 -1.87 11.14 2.64
N VAL A 24 -1.56 10.06 1.91
CA VAL A 24 -2.16 9.77 0.61
C VAL A 24 -3.41 8.92 0.80
N PHE A 25 -4.48 9.28 0.09
CA PHE A 25 -5.77 8.58 0.12
C PHE A 25 -6.11 8.05 -1.27
N GLY A 26 -6.78 6.90 -1.34
CA GLY A 26 -7.30 6.31 -2.57
C GLY A 26 -8.63 5.61 -2.31
N THR A 27 -9.57 5.70 -3.24
CA THR A 27 -10.92 5.10 -3.11
C THR A 27 -11.03 3.72 -3.77
N ARG A 28 -10.14 3.41 -4.71
CA ARG A 28 -10.15 2.17 -5.51
C ARG A 28 -8.99 1.22 -5.19
N GLY A 29 -8.01 1.70 -4.43
CA GLY A 29 -6.80 0.98 -4.10
C GLY A 29 -5.70 1.94 -3.65
N ALA A 30 -4.66 1.39 -3.02
CA ALA A 30 -3.44 2.10 -2.67
C ALA A 30 -2.27 1.11 -2.70
N VAL A 31 -1.10 1.61 -3.08
CA VAL A 31 0.16 0.85 -3.06
C VAL A 31 1.23 1.69 -2.38
N ALA A 32 2.16 1.01 -1.71
CA ALA A 32 3.31 1.64 -1.08
C ALA A 32 4.53 0.75 -1.31
N CYS A 33 5.64 1.36 -1.72
CA CYS A 33 6.90 0.68 -1.97
C CYS A 33 8.05 1.65 -1.71
N GLU A 34 9.26 1.12 -1.44
CA GLU A 34 10.45 1.94 -1.24
C GLU A 34 10.87 2.70 -2.50
N HIS A 35 10.74 2.07 -3.66
CA HIS A 35 11.09 2.67 -4.95
C HIS A 35 9.85 3.19 -5.68
N PRO A 36 9.84 4.45 -6.14
CA PRO A 36 8.68 5.04 -6.81
C PRO A 36 8.34 4.31 -8.12
N SER A 37 9.33 3.80 -8.86
CA SER A 37 9.08 3.02 -10.10
C SER A 37 8.38 1.69 -9.83
N ALA A 38 8.70 1.03 -8.72
CA ALA A 38 8.02 -0.19 -8.32
C ALA A 38 6.58 0.11 -7.85
N ALA A 39 6.39 1.16 -7.04
CA ALA A 39 5.05 1.63 -6.65
C ALA A 39 4.18 1.95 -7.88
N LEU A 40 4.74 2.61 -8.90
CA LEU A 40 4.05 2.90 -10.16
C LEU A 40 3.68 1.63 -10.93
N ALA A 41 4.51 0.59 -10.92
CA ALA A 41 4.17 -0.69 -11.54
C ALA A 41 2.95 -1.34 -10.87
N GLY A 42 2.91 -1.37 -9.53
CA GLY A 42 1.75 -1.84 -8.78
C GLY A 42 0.49 -1.01 -9.04
N LEU A 43 0.64 0.31 -9.11
CA LEU A 43 -0.49 1.21 -9.39
C LEU A 43 -1.10 0.95 -10.77
N ARG A 44 -0.26 0.74 -11.80
CA ARG A 44 -0.74 0.39 -13.16
C ARG A 44 -1.53 -0.90 -13.18
N VAL A 45 -1.08 -1.92 -12.46
CA VAL A 45 -1.81 -3.20 -12.36
C VAL A 45 -3.19 -3.00 -11.72
N LEU A 46 -3.29 -2.17 -10.67
CA LEU A 46 -4.59 -1.83 -10.08
C LEU A 46 -5.47 -1.04 -11.05
N ASP A 47 -4.90 -0.09 -11.80
CA ASP A 47 -5.63 0.71 -12.79
C ASP A 47 -6.16 -0.15 -13.95
N GLU A 48 -5.42 -1.19 -14.33
CA GLU A 48 -5.83 -2.20 -15.32
C GLU A 48 -6.89 -3.18 -14.80
N GLY A 49 -7.28 -3.07 -13.52
CA GLY A 49 -8.31 -3.90 -12.89
C GLY A 49 -7.77 -5.17 -12.23
N GLY A 50 -6.46 -5.26 -12.03
CA GLY A 50 -5.83 -6.33 -11.26
C GLY A 50 -6.16 -6.29 -9.77
N THR A 51 -5.92 -7.40 -9.08
CA THR A 51 -6.16 -7.52 -7.64
C THR A 51 -5.01 -6.90 -6.82
N ALA A 52 -5.23 -6.75 -5.51
CA ALA A 52 -4.16 -6.35 -4.59
C ALA A 52 -2.98 -7.36 -4.58
N ALA A 53 -3.25 -8.64 -4.83
CA ALA A 53 -2.22 -9.66 -4.93
C ALA A 53 -1.38 -9.48 -6.21
N ASP A 54 -2.03 -9.24 -7.36
CA ASP A 54 -1.34 -9.01 -8.63
C ASP A 54 -0.45 -7.77 -8.57
N ALA A 55 -0.96 -6.69 -7.96
CA ALA A 55 -0.19 -5.47 -7.75
C ALA A 55 1.03 -5.73 -6.85
N CYS A 56 0.90 -6.55 -5.81
CA CYS A 56 2.01 -6.94 -4.94
C CYS A 56 3.09 -7.73 -5.70
N VAL A 57 2.70 -8.72 -6.51
CA VAL A 57 3.64 -9.50 -7.33
C VAL A 57 4.36 -8.62 -8.36
N ALA A 58 3.63 -7.71 -9.02
CA ALA A 58 4.24 -6.77 -9.97
C ALA A 58 5.24 -5.83 -9.29
N MET A 59 4.93 -5.33 -8.09
CA MET A 59 5.87 -4.53 -7.30
C MET A 59 7.11 -5.34 -6.92
N ALA A 60 6.96 -6.59 -6.45
CA ALA A 60 8.08 -7.45 -6.10
C ALA A 60 8.99 -7.75 -7.31
N ALA A 61 8.40 -8.03 -8.47
CA ALA A 61 9.13 -8.23 -9.72
C ALA A 61 9.88 -6.96 -10.16
N ALA A 62 9.24 -5.79 -10.06
CA ALA A 62 9.90 -4.52 -10.35
C ALA A 62 11.05 -4.23 -9.37
N MET A 63 10.84 -4.51 -8.08
CA MET A 63 11.85 -4.37 -7.02
C MET A 63 13.09 -5.21 -7.27
N ALA A 64 12.95 -6.42 -7.82
CA ALA A 64 14.08 -7.24 -8.21
C ALA A 64 15.02 -6.57 -9.22
N VAL A 65 14.53 -5.59 -9.98
CA VAL A 65 15.32 -4.82 -10.95
C VAL A 65 15.79 -3.48 -10.36
N VAL A 66 14.89 -2.72 -9.71
CA VAL A 66 15.20 -1.35 -9.27
C VAL A 66 15.86 -1.28 -7.89
N GLY A 67 15.64 -2.29 -7.05
CA GLY A 67 16.22 -2.43 -5.71
C GLY A 67 16.82 -3.83 -5.47
N PRO A 68 17.79 -4.28 -6.31
CA PRO A 68 18.28 -5.66 -6.30
C PRO A 68 19.01 -6.06 -5.01
N MET A 69 19.48 -5.09 -4.22
CA MET A 69 20.08 -5.31 -2.90
C MET A 69 19.04 -5.63 -1.81
N ALA A 70 17.77 -5.26 -2.02
CA ALA A 70 16.71 -5.40 -1.01
C ALA A 70 15.80 -6.61 -1.25
N THR A 71 15.41 -6.85 -2.50
CA THR A 71 14.51 -7.96 -2.87
C THR A 71 14.94 -8.52 -4.21
N GLY A 72 14.81 -9.83 -4.39
CA GLY A 72 15.16 -10.51 -5.65
C GLY A 72 14.73 -11.96 -5.68
N MET A 73 14.76 -12.57 -6.86
CA MET A 73 14.29 -13.94 -7.09
C MET A 73 15.06 -15.03 -6.34
N GLY A 74 16.29 -14.73 -5.88
CA GLY A 74 17.12 -15.67 -5.11
C GLY A 74 16.88 -15.64 -3.60
N GLY A 75 15.94 -14.82 -3.12
CA GLY A 75 15.62 -14.71 -1.70
C GLY A 75 14.41 -15.55 -1.29
N ASP A 76 13.82 -15.17 -0.16
CA ASP A 76 12.53 -15.65 0.32
C ASP A 76 11.48 -14.53 0.27
N ALA A 77 10.24 -14.87 0.63
CA ALA A 77 9.15 -13.92 0.77
C ALA A 77 8.23 -14.36 1.90
N PHE A 78 7.76 -13.38 2.66
CA PHE A 78 6.65 -13.55 3.61
C PHE A 78 5.47 -12.73 3.13
N LEU A 79 4.27 -13.32 3.15
CA LEU A 79 3.06 -12.66 2.70
C LEU A 79 1.95 -12.81 3.75
N LEU A 80 1.40 -11.67 4.16
CA LEU A 80 0.11 -11.63 4.86
C LEU A 80 -0.95 -11.16 3.88
N PHE A 81 -1.86 -12.06 3.53
CA PHE A 81 -2.93 -11.78 2.59
C PHE A 81 -4.28 -11.90 3.27
N TYR A 82 -5.05 -10.81 3.25
CA TYR A 82 -6.44 -10.82 3.69
C TYR A 82 -7.35 -11.12 2.51
N GLU A 83 -8.03 -12.25 2.57
CA GLU A 83 -9.02 -12.63 1.58
C GLU A 83 -10.37 -12.01 1.95
N ALA A 84 -10.81 -11.02 1.19
CA ALA A 84 -12.02 -10.25 1.49
C ALA A 84 -13.30 -11.11 1.47
N ASP A 85 -13.35 -12.12 0.60
CA ASP A 85 -14.54 -12.97 0.43
C ASP A 85 -14.79 -13.88 1.64
N THR A 86 -13.71 -14.40 2.25
CA THR A 86 -13.80 -15.32 3.39
C THR A 86 -13.55 -14.63 4.73
N GLY A 87 -13.01 -13.41 4.71
CA GLY A 87 -12.61 -12.67 5.89
C GLY A 87 -11.39 -13.27 6.62
N ARG A 88 -10.66 -14.18 5.97
CA ARG A 88 -9.51 -14.88 6.58
C ARG A 88 -8.21 -14.18 6.21
N VAL A 89 -7.24 -14.25 7.14
CA VAL A 89 -5.86 -13.85 6.89
C VAL A 89 -5.03 -15.11 6.64
N LEU A 90 -4.39 -15.18 5.49
CA LEU A 90 -3.43 -16.20 5.12
C LEU A 90 -2.03 -15.65 5.39
N GLY A 91 -1.20 -16.43 6.07
CA GLY A 91 0.22 -16.15 6.28
C GLY A 91 1.06 -17.27 5.70
N ALA A 92 1.99 -16.92 4.82
CA ALA A 92 3.01 -17.81 4.27
C ALA A 92 4.39 -17.16 4.43
#